data_AF-A0A1X0UK52-F1
#
_entry.id   AF-A0A1X0UK52-F1
#
_cell.length_a   1.000
_cell.length_b   1.000
_cell.length_c   1.000
_cell.angle_alpha   90.00
_cell.angle_beta   90.00
_cell.angle_gamma   90.00
#
_symmetry.space_group_name_H-M   'P 1'
#
loop_
_entity.id
_entity.type
_entity.pdbx_description
1 polymer ?
#
loop_
_entity_poly.entity_id
_entity_poly.type
_entity_poly.pdbx_seq_one_letter_code
_entity_poly.pdbx_strand_id
1 'polypeptide(L)'
;MILGHRGAVSATPRPARNTEKHKLSVATGLAGLSLDAMASVSYGPEAIVLVLALAGGAGIGFTLPVTIAIAVLLAVLVASYRQVIAAFPQGGGAYAVAKKHLSPRASLAAAASLIVDYTLNVAVSIAAGVAALTSAFPALLPYTVWIALAILGGITALNLRGIAESARVFMLPTAIFVVSIFTVIIAGLFRDQPAAVATPFLADNAHSIGILLLLKAFSSGCAALTGVEAIANAVPSFKTPRVRNAQRAEVVLGILLGTMLIGLAVLIEKFSLTPVHGTTVLSQLTSASLGNGVGYYVVQFSTVILLALAANTSYGGLPNLMRLLAEDNVLPHRFSRKSRREVFTYGVLSLGGVAALLLLASGGHMNTLVPLFAIGVFIGFTLAQFGMVRHWLAERTPGWKWRLALNGFGALLTAVAAVVTTAMKFTEGAWLIALALPALILGMERIRGAYTHIGTRLTTVDGVEFSRGVRVKPAVLVPVAELTALSVRAMAAATAMSSELIAIHVCMGEESTADFTHRWETRYPDSHLIVIEDTENSVGLSLARYIRTHFPHQETFAVVATIDPATRWHKFLPSQRTDEIAGVLRKHTEAVVCQIPVRIDPADRYRPLHA
;
A
#
# COMPACT_ATOMS: atom_id res chain seq x y z
N MET A 1 12.37 -49.14 23.03
CA MET A 1 13.00 -48.70 21.75
C MET A 1 12.51 -47.29 21.49
N ILE A 2 13.35 -46.29 21.78
CA ILE A 2 13.01 -44.86 21.77
C ILE A 2 13.06 -44.37 20.32
N LEU A 3 11.91 -44.05 19.72
CA LEU A 3 11.83 -43.40 18.42
C LEU A 3 12.23 -41.93 18.56
N GLY A 4 13.54 -41.69 18.64
CA GLY A 4 14.15 -40.39 18.47
C GLY A 4 14.12 -39.99 17.00
N HIS A 5 13.03 -39.41 16.54
CA HIS A 5 13.00 -38.72 15.25
C HIS A 5 12.56 -37.27 15.43
N ARG A 6 13.54 -36.41 15.74
CA ARG A 6 13.47 -34.97 15.45
C ARG A 6 13.60 -34.78 13.94
N GLY A 7 12.56 -35.16 13.21
CA GLY A 7 12.38 -34.81 11.81
C GLY A 7 11.92 -33.36 11.70
N ALA A 8 12.82 -32.41 11.92
CA ALA A 8 12.62 -31.10 11.32
C ALA A 8 12.72 -31.34 9.81
N VAL A 9 11.58 -31.32 9.11
CA VAL A 9 11.57 -31.20 7.66
C VAL A 9 12.12 -29.81 7.35
N SER A 10 13.45 -29.74 7.29
CA SER A 10 14.17 -28.62 6.69
C SER A 10 13.68 -28.56 5.25
N ALA A 11 12.69 -27.72 4.99
CA ALA A 11 12.54 -27.14 3.67
C ALA A 11 13.89 -26.50 3.40
N THR A 12 14.69 -27.13 2.52
CA THR A 12 15.93 -26.54 2.04
C THR A 12 15.59 -25.11 1.65
N PRO A 13 16.20 -24.08 2.28
CA PRO A 13 15.97 -22.72 1.86
C PRO A 13 16.32 -22.72 0.38
N ARG A 14 15.36 -22.39 -0.49
CA ARG A 14 15.65 -22.12 -1.89
C ARG A 14 16.88 -21.21 -1.88
N PRO A 15 17.97 -21.56 -2.62
CA PRO A 15 19.20 -20.82 -2.55
C PRO A 15 18.86 -19.34 -2.73
N ALA A 16 19.20 -18.53 -1.72
CA ALA A 16 18.94 -17.10 -1.74
C ALA A 16 19.51 -16.56 -3.05
N ARG A 17 18.62 -16.21 -3.97
CA ARG A 17 18.97 -15.81 -5.33
C ARG A 17 19.97 -14.67 -5.22
N ASN A 18 21.21 -14.93 -5.63
CA ASN A 18 22.41 -14.09 -5.44
C ASN A 18 22.07 -12.58 -5.35
N THR A 19 21.91 -12.08 -4.12
CA THR A 19 21.30 -10.76 -3.81
C THR A 19 22.21 -9.58 -4.16
N GLU A 20 23.50 -9.84 -4.39
CA GLU A 20 24.48 -8.82 -4.79
C GLU A 20 24.31 -8.34 -6.24
N LYS A 21 23.92 -9.25 -7.16
CA LYS A 21 23.78 -8.94 -8.59
C LYS A 21 22.65 -7.94 -8.90
N HIS A 22 21.71 -7.75 -7.97
CA HIS A 22 20.55 -6.86 -8.12
C HIS A 22 20.70 -5.51 -7.38
N LYS A 23 21.84 -5.25 -6.73
CA LYS A 23 22.08 -3.96 -6.05
C LYS A 23 22.28 -2.80 -7.04
N LEU A 24 21.78 -1.62 -6.68
CA LEU A 24 21.74 -0.42 -7.50
C LEU A 24 23.08 0.34 -7.47
N SER A 25 23.61 0.67 -8.65
CA SER A 25 24.60 1.75 -8.85
C SER A 25 23.94 3.13 -8.73
N VAL A 26 24.72 4.21 -8.74
CA VAL A 26 24.19 5.59 -8.75
C VAL A 26 23.24 5.82 -9.94
N ALA A 27 23.65 5.43 -11.16
CA ALA A 27 22.85 5.62 -12.36
C ALA A 27 21.55 4.79 -12.35
N THR A 28 21.64 3.50 -12.01
CA THR A 28 20.46 2.64 -11.90
C THR A 28 19.57 3.02 -10.71
N GLY A 29 20.14 3.59 -9.65
CA GLY A 29 19.40 4.08 -8.49
C GLY A 29 18.62 5.34 -8.83
N LEU A 30 19.26 6.30 -9.50
CA LEU A 30 18.60 7.49 -10.02
C LEU A 30 17.45 7.11 -10.97
N ALA A 31 17.72 6.21 -11.92
CA ALA A 31 16.71 5.82 -12.90
C ALA A 31 15.54 4.99 -12.34
N GLY A 32 15.76 4.23 -11.27
CA GLY A 32 14.75 3.33 -10.71
C GLY A 32 14.04 3.88 -9.46
N LEU A 33 14.67 4.77 -8.71
CA LEU A 33 14.13 5.31 -7.45
C LEU A 33 13.74 6.78 -7.54
N SER A 34 14.21 7.51 -8.56
CA SER A 34 13.93 8.95 -8.71
C SER A 34 12.89 9.26 -9.78
N LEU A 35 12.21 8.23 -10.29
CA LEU A 35 11.12 8.36 -11.27
C LEU A 35 10.03 9.29 -10.78
N ASP A 36 9.65 9.16 -9.50
CA ASP A 36 8.65 10.01 -8.86
C ASP A 36 9.05 11.50 -8.92
N ALA A 37 10.24 11.82 -8.41
CA ALA A 37 10.76 13.19 -8.45
C ALA A 37 10.90 13.75 -9.88
N MET A 38 11.34 12.93 -10.85
CA MET A 38 11.42 13.36 -12.25
C MET A 38 10.04 13.55 -12.89
N ALA A 39 9.07 12.71 -12.55
CA ALA A 39 7.69 12.84 -12.99
C ALA A 39 7.06 14.15 -12.50
N SER A 40 7.42 14.64 -11.32
CA SER A 40 6.94 15.90 -10.76
C SER A 40 7.27 17.13 -11.60
N VAL A 41 8.27 17.06 -12.48
CA VAL A 41 8.54 18.11 -13.48
C VAL A 41 7.40 18.29 -14.48
N SER A 42 6.62 17.23 -14.72
CA SER A 42 5.57 17.24 -15.74
C SER A 42 4.31 17.99 -15.28
N TYR A 43 4.05 18.03 -13.97
CA TYR A 43 2.85 18.64 -13.39
C TYR A 43 3.14 19.78 -12.39
N GLY A 44 4.34 19.85 -11.82
CA GLY A 44 4.72 20.87 -10.84
C GLY A 44 4.68 22.30 -11.40
N PRO A 45 5.38 22.60 -12.51
CA PRO A 45 5.27 23.89 -13.18
C PRO A 45 3.84 24.24 -13.60
N GLU A 46 3.07 23.26 -14.07
CA GLU A 46 1.66 23.44 -14.42
C GLU A 46 0.82 23.93 -13.23
N ALA A 47 1.03 23.33 -12.05
CA ALA A 47 0.33 23.73 -10.83
C ALA A 47 0.63 25.18 -10.40
N ILE A 48 1.85 25.69 -10.69
CA ILE A 48 2.22 27.10 -10.46
C ILE A 48 1.46 28.01 -11.42
N VAL A 49 1.54 27.69 -12.73
CA VAL A 49 0.95 28.54 -13.78
C VAL A 49 -0.57 28.61 -13.65
N LEU A 50 -1.24 27.50 -13.32
CA LEU A 50 -2.69 27.50 -13.13
C LEU A 50 -3.17 28.46 -12.05
N VAL A 51 -2.39 28.62 -10.96
CA VAL A 51 -2.73 29.58 -9.92
C VAL A 51 -2.40 31.01 -10.36
N LEU A 52 -1.23 31.22 -10.97
CA LEU A 52 -0.78 32.56 -11.38
C LEU A 52 -1.61 33.13 -12.54
N ALA A 53 -2.11 32.27 -13.42
CA ALA A 53 -2.99 32.64 -14.53
C ALA A 53 -4.30 33.29 -14.06
N LEU A 54 -4.74 33.04 -12.82
CA LEU A 54 -5.90 33.71 -12.22
C LEU A 54 -5.69 35.23 -12.02
N ALA A 55 -4.45 35.72 -12.04
CA ALA A 55 -4.12 37.15 -12.02
C ALA A 55 -3.73 37.69 -13.42
N GLY A 56 -4.05 36.96 -14.48
CA GLY A 56 -3.75 37.35 -15.86
C GLY A 56 -2.24 37.39 -16.17
N GLY A 57 -1.88 38.10 -17.24
CA GLY A 57 -0.49 38.14 -17.75
C GLY A 57 0.54 38.65 -16.74
N ALA A 58 0.16 39.59 -15.88
CA ALA A 58 1.04 40.10 -14.82
C ALA A 58 1.35 39.03 -13.75
N GLY A 59 0.43 38.08 -13.52
CA GLY A 59 0.66 36.94 -12.63
C GLY A 59 1.69 35.96 -13.21
N ILE A 60 1.67 35.73 -14.52
CA ILE A 60 2.58 34.77 -15.20
C ILE A 60 4.06 35.16 -15.03
N GLY A 61 4.38 36.46 -14.94
CA GLY A 61 5.75 36.94 -14.70
C GLY A 61 6.32 36.53 -13.33
N PHE A 62 5.48 36.08 -12.38
CA PHE A 62 5.95 35.56 -11.09
C PHE A 62 6.27 34.05 -11.11
N THR A 63 6.13 33.36 -12.25
CA THR A 63 6.41 31.92 -12.36
C THR A 63 7.87 31.60 -12.03
N LEU A 64 8.82 32.38 -12.56
CA LEU A 64 10.25 32.17 -12.33
C LEU A 64 10.67 32.46 -10.88
N PRO A 65 10.32 33.61 -10.25
CA PRO A 65 10.60 33.84 -8.83
C PRO A 65 10.06 32.74 -7.91
N VAL A 66 8.82 32.29 -8.13
CA VAL A 66 8.21 31.22 -7.34
C VAL A 66 8.97 29.90 -7.54
N THR A 67 9.36 29.59 -8.78
CA THR A 67 10.12 28.38 -9.09
C THR A 67 11.53 28.41 -8.48
N ILE A 68 12.19 29.57 -8.46
CA ILE A 68 13.49 29.75 -7.80
C ILE A 68 13.35 29.51 -6.30
N ALA A 69 12.30 30.01 -5.65
CA ALA A 69 12.04 29.74 -4.23
C ALA A 69 11.85 28.23 -3.96
N ILE A 70 11.14 27.52 -4.84
CA ILE A 70 10.97 26.06 -4.77
C ILE A 70 12.31 25.35 -4.99
N ALA A 71 13.15 25.80 -5.93
CA ALA A 71 14.47 25.23 -6.18
C ALA A 71 15.44 25.44 -5.00
N VAL A 72 15.35 26.57 -4.31
CA VAL A 72 16.09 26.81 -3.06
C VAL A 72 15.62 25.85 -1.97
N LEU A 73 14.32 25.65 -1.82
CA LEU A 73 13.77 24.66 -0.89
C LEU A 73 14.24 23.24 -1.24
N LEU A 74 14.25 22.87 -2.53
CA LEU A 74 14.82 21.61 -3.02
C LEU A 74 16.29 21.44 -2.60
N ALA A 75 17.11 22.47 -2.78
CA ALA A 75 18.52 22.42 -2.43
C ALA A 75 18.72 22.19 -0.92
N VAL A 76 17.91 22.83 -0.08
CA VAL A 76 17.92 22.61 1.38
C VAL A 76 17.49 21.17 1.71
N LEU A 77 16.43 20.68 1.08
CA LEU A 77 15.93 19.32 1.29
C LEU A 77 16.97 18.27 0.90
N VAL A 78 17.57 18.39 -0.29
CA VAL A 78 18.64 17.51 -0.77
C VAL A 78 19.84 17.54 0.19
N ALA A 79 20.25 18.72 0.66
CA ALA A 79 21.36 18.84 1.61
C ALA A 79 21.05 18.16 2.95
N SER A 80 19.80 18.24 3.42
CA SER A 80 19.37 17.58 4.65
C SER A 80 19.18 16.07 4.49
N TYR A 81 18.56 15.62 3.40
CA TYR A 81 18.33 14.19 3.14
C TYR A 81 19.64 13.43 2.96
N ARG A 82 20.71 14.07 2.49
CA ARG A 82 22.06 13.48 2.57
C ARG A 82 22.49 13.15 3.99
N GLN A 83 22.08 13.94 4.99
CA GLN A 83 22.36 13.67 6.39
C GLN A 83 21.49 12.53 6.92
N VAL A 84 20.21 12.49 6.55
CA VAL A 84 19.30 11.38 6.86
C VAL A 84 19.87 10.06 6.34
N ILE A 85 20.29 10.01 5.07
CA ILE A 85 20.93 8.85 4.44
C ILE A 85 22.20 8.40 5.18
N ALA A 86 22.98 9.36 5.72
CA ALA A 86 24.18 9.06 6.50
C ALA A 86 23.85 8.44 7.87
N ALA A 87 22.86 9.00 8.57
CA ALA A 87 22.49 8.57 9.91
C ALA A 87 21.66 7.26 9.93
N PHE A 88 20.96 6.96 8.82
CA PHE A 88 20.06 5.81 8.71
C PHE A 88 20.41 4.92 7.48
N PRO A 89 21.55 4.20 7.51
CA PRO A 89 22.00 3.36 6.40
C PRO A 89 21.06 2.16 6.12
N GLN A 90 20.20 1.80 7.07
CA GLN A 90 19.19 0.76 6.93
C GLN A 90 17.92 1.25 6.22
N GLY A 91 17.85 2.52 5.83
CA GLY A 91 16.69 3.12 5.15
C GLY A 91 15.55 3.46 6.11
N GLY A 92 14.33 3.57 5.56
CA GLY A 92 13.10 3.89 6.31
C GLY A 92 12.81 5.38 6.50
N GLY A 93 13.67 6.27 5.97
CA GLY A 93 13.45 7.71 5.83
C GLY A 93 12.80 8.38 7.06
N ALA A 94 11.74 9.16 6.82
CA ALA A 94 11.06 9.94 7.84
C ALA A 94 10.50 9.07 8.99
N TYR A 95 9.98 7.87 8.68
CA TYR A 95 9.45 6.95 9.69
C TYR A 95 10.53 6.47 10.65
N ALA A 96 11.68 6.01 10.13
CA ALA A 96 12.78 5.52 10.95
C ALA A 96 13.39 6.62 11.83
N VAL A 97 13.53 7.83 11.28
CA VAL A 97 14.00 9.01 12.02
C VAL A 97 13.05 9.36 13.15
N ALA A 98 11.74 9.45 12.86
CA ALA A 98 10.73 9.79 13.85
C ALA A 98 10.61 8.74 14.96
N LYS A 99 10.70 7.45 14.61
CA LYS A 99 10.68 6.34 15.56
C LYS A 99 11.87 6.38 16.53
N LYS A 100 13.07 6.69 16.03
CA LYS A 100 14.30 6.70 16.83
C LYS A 100 14.46 7.96 17.70
N HIS A 101 14.05 9.13 17.20
CA HIS A 101 14.42 10.41 17.83
C HIS A 101 13.24 11.28 18.29
N LEU A 102 11.98 10.95 17.95
CA LEU A 102 10.82 11.75 18.33
C LEU A 102 9.95 11.09 19.39
N SER A 103 8.85 10.48 18.99
CA SER A 103 7.89 9.81 19.85
C SER A 103 7.12 8.76 19.05
N PRO A 104 6.50 7.76 19.71
CA PRO A 104 5.68 6.77 19.01
C PRO A 104 4.58 7.42 18.16
N ARG A 105 3.91 8.47 18.67
CA ARG A 105 2.88 9.20 17.92
C ARG A 105 3.44 9.94 16.71
N ALA A 106 4.59 10.58 16.85
CA ALA A 106 5.27 11.24 15.73
C ALA A 106 5.67 10.22 14.64
N SER A 107 6.10 9.01 15.02
CA SER A 107 6.38 7.95 14.06
C SER A 107 5.11 7.47 13.34
N LEU A 108 3.96 7.41 14.01
CA LEU A 108 2.68 7.10 13.36
C LEU A 108 2.24 8.21 12.40
N ALA A 109 2.47 9.47 12.74
CA ALA A 109 2.22 10.59 11.83
C ALA A 109 3.12 10.54 10.58
N ALA A 110 4.40 10.20 10.74
CA ALA A 110 5.31 9.97 9.63
C ALA A 110 4.87 8.76 8.76
N ALA A 111 4.40 7.69 9.38
CA ALA A 111 3.86 6.54 8.65
C ALA A 111 2.57 6.88 7.88
N ALA A 112 1.64 7.59 8.52
CA ALA A 112 0.38 8.00 7.92
C ALA A 112 0.60 8.94 6.72
N SER A 113 1.51 9.91 6.85
CA SER A 113 1.90 10.79 5.74
C SER A 113 2.52 10.02 4.59
N LEU A 114 3.41 9.06 4.84
CA LEU A 114 3.96 8.20 3.78
C LEU A 114 2.90 7.32 3.11
N ILE A 115 1.92 6.79 3.86
CA ILE A 115 0.82 6.00 3.27
C ILE A 115 -0.01 6.88 2.31
N VAL A 116 -0.33 8.09 2.74
CA VAL A 116 -1.07 9.07 1.94
C VAL A 116 -0.25 9.47 0.71
N ASP A 117 1.03 9.77 0.89
CA ASP A 117 1.99 10.11 -0.15
C ASP A 117 2.04 9.03 -1.24
N TYR A 118 2.38 7.79 -0.89
CA TYR A 118 2.45 6.70 -1.88
C TYR A 118 1.14 6.50 -2.64
N THR A 119 0.00 6.67 -1.97
CA THR A 119 -1.32 6.50 -2.57
C THR A 119 -1.66 7.64 -3.53
N LEU A 120 -1.39 8.88 -3.14
CA LEU A 120 -1.58 10.05 -3.99
C LEU A 120 -0.61 10.05 -5.16
N ASN A 121 0.63 9.61 -4.97
CA ASN A 121 1.60 9.48 -6.05
C ASN A 121 1.05 8.58 -7.18
N VAL A 122 0.49 7.40 -6.85
CA VAL A 122 -0.11 6.52 -7.87
C VAL A 122 -1.24 7.24 -8.62
N ALA A 123 -2.13 7.90 -7.90
CA ALA A 123 -3.28 8.59 -8.49
C ALA A 123 -2.84 9.79 -9.36
N VAL A 124 -1.96 10.65 -8.84
CA VAL A 124 -1.42 11.83 -9.52
C VAL A 124 -0.62 11.42 -10.75
N SER A 125 0.29 10.46 -10.62
CA SER A 125 1.13 10.01 -11.72
C SER A 125 0.28 9.43 -12.86
N ILE A 126 -0.70 8.58 -12.55
CA ILE A 126 -1.59 8.03 -13.59
C ILE A 126 -2.46 9.14 -14.21
N ALA A 127 -3.05 10.03 -13.41
CA ALA A 127 -3.85 11.15 -13.91
C ALA A 127 -3.04 12.08 -14.83
N ALA A 128 -1.82 12.44 -14.43
CA ALA A 128 -0.92 13.27 -15.23
C ALA A 128 -0.46 12.55 -16.50
N GLY A 129 -0.22 11.23 -16.43
CA GLY A 129 0.14 10.42 -17.59
C GLY A 129 -1.01 10.38 -18.60
N VAL A 130 -2.24 10.19 -18.14
CA VAL A 130 -3.42 10.25 -19.00
C VAL A 130 -3.62 11.66 -19.56
N ALA A 131 -3.37 12.72 -18.77
CA ALA A 131 -3.45 14.10 -19.26
C ALA A 131 -2.43 14.39 -20.38
N ALA A 132 -1.21 13.85 -20.30
CA ALA A 132 -0.23 13.93 -21.38
C ALA A 132 -0.72 13.16 -22.64
N LEU A 133 -1.31 11.97 -22.44
CA LEU A 133 -1.86 11.17 -23.54
C LEU A 133 -3.05 11.86 -24.23
N THR A 134 -3.99 12.43 -23.46
CA THR A 134 -5.15 13.15 -24.00
C THR A 134 -4.75 14.49 -24.61
N SER A 135 -3.67 15.12 -24.15
CA SER A 135 -3.08 16.30 -24.82
C SER A 135 -2.61 15.96 -26.23
N ALA A 136 -1.97 14.80 -26.42
CA ALA A 136 -1.53 14.33 -27.73
C ALA A 136 -2.69 13.83 -28.62
N PHE A 137 -3.72 13.26 -28.01
CA PHE A 137 -4.91 12.72 -28.69
C PHE A 137 -6.20 13.23 -28.01
N PRO A 138 -6.68 14.45 -28.34
CA PRO A 138 -7.83 15.06 -27.69
C PRO A 138 -9.13 14.25 -27.77
N ALA A 139 -9.27 13.37 -28.78
CA ALA A 139 -10.40 12.46 -28.91
C ALA A 139 -10.57 11.49 -27.72
N LEU A 140 -9.53 11.31 -26.89
CA LEU A 140 -9.54 10.45 -25.71
C LEU A 140 -10.07 11.15 -24.44
N LEU A 141 -10.28 12.47 -24.46
CA LEU A 141 -10.74 13.26 -23.29
C LEU A 141 -11.98 12.67 -22.60
N PRO A 142 -13.03 12.20 -23.30
CA PRO A 142 -14.21 11.60 -22.67
C PRO A 142 -13.92 10.30 -21.90
N TYR A 143 -12.82 9.62 -22.23
CA TYR A 143 -12.43 8.33 -21.67
C TYR A 143 -11.35 8.43 -20.59
N THR A 144 -10.98 9.63 -20.16
CA THR A 144 -9.89 9.90 -19.20
C THR A 144 -9.93 8.98 -17.98
N VAL A 145 -11.08 8.88 -17.30
CA VAL A 145 -11.23 8.03 -16.10
C VAL A 145 -11.04 6.55 -16.42
N TRP A 146 -11.62 6.06 -17.51
CA TRP A 146 -11.53 4.66 -17.90
C TRP A 146 -10.11 4.27 -18.30
N ILE A 147 -9.40 5.14 -19.01
CA ILE A 147 -7.99 4.94 -19.36
C ILE A 147 -7.15 4.91 -18.08
N ALA A 148 -7.38 5.84 -17.14
CA ALA A 148 -6.68 5.87 -15.87
C ALA A 148 -6.88 4.58 -15.05
N LEU A 149 -8.12 4.09 -14.96
CA LEU A 149 -8.43 2.83 -14.28
C LEU A 149 -7.85 1.61 -15.00
N ALA A 150 -7.82 1.61 -16.34
CA ALA A 150 -7.19 0.55 -17.12
C ALA A 150 -5.67 0.48 -16.86
N ILE A 151 -4.99 1.63 -16.86
CA ILE A 151 -3.56 1.72 -16.54
C ILE A 151 -3.31 1.27 -15.09
N LEU A 152 -4.10 1.74 -14.14
CA LEU A 152 -4.01 1.34 -12.74
C LEU A 152 -4.21 -0.18 -12.56
N GLY A 153 -5.21 -0.74 -13.22
CA GLY A 153 -5.49 -2.17 -13.21
C GLY A 153 -4.33 -2.97 -13.81
N GLY A 154 -3.75 -2.51 -14.91
CA GLY A 154 -2.57 -3.08 -15.54
C GLY A 154 -1.36 -3.10 -14.60
N ILE A 155 -0.99 -1.96 -14.02
CA ILE A 155 0.13 -1.85 -13.07
C ILE A 155 -0.12 -2.72 -11.83
N THR A 156 -1.33 -2.70 -11.28
CA THR A 156 -1.70 -3.55 -10.13
C THR A 156 -1.57 -5.03 -10.47
N ALA A 157 -2.03 -5.46 -11.65
CA ALA A 157 -1.95 -6.85 -12.08
C ALA A 157 -0.50 -7.30 -12.30
N LEU A 158 0.35 -6.45 -12.87
CA LEU A 158 1.80 -6.71 -13.03
C LEU A 158 2.48 -6.91 -11.67
N ASN A 159 2.18 -6.04 -10.71
CA ASN A 159 2.71 -6.14 -9.35
C ASN A 159 2.22 -7.39 -8.61
N LEU A 160 0.96 -7.79 -8.79
CA LEU A 160 0.43 -9.05 -8.24
C LEU A 160 1.00 -10.31 -8.90
N ARG A 161 1.51 -10.20 -10.13
CA ARG A 161 2.26 -11.28 -10.79
C ARG A 161 3.67 -11.44 -10.23
N GLY A 162 4.17 -10.46 -9.48
CA GLY A 162 5.51 -10.51 -8.87
C GLY A 162 6.62 -10.50 -9.92
N ILE A 163 6.41 -9.78 -11.03
CA ILE A 163 7.44 -9.57 -12.03
C ILE A 163 8.52 -8.73 -11.36
N ALA A 164 9.67 -9.36 -11.05
CA ALA A 164 10.81 -8.65 -10.52
C ALA A 164 11.40 -7.78 -11.62
N GLU A 165 11.12 -6.48 -11.59
CA GLU A 165 11.62 -5.55 -12.58
C GLU A 165 13.06 -5.15 -12.24
N SER A 166 13.96 -5.36 -13.20
CA SER A 166 15.34 -4.87 -13.07
C SER A 166 15.33 -3.36 -13.24
N ALA A 167 15.94 -2.61 -12.32
CA ALA A 167 16.10 -1.16 -12.44
C ALA A 167 16.80 -0.71 -13.75
N ARG A 168 17.47 -1.64 -14.45
CA ARG A 168 18.01 -1.38 -15.80
C ARG A 168 16.93 -1.14 -16.85
N VAL A 169 15.78 -1.81 -16.73
CA VAL A 169 14.64 -1.65 -17.66
C VAL A 169 14.09 -0.22 -17.59
N PHE A 170 14.13 0.40 -16.41
CA PHE A 170 13.68 1.78 -16.22
C PHE A 170 14.68 2.83 -16.71
N MET A 171 15.96 2.49 -16.90
CA MET A 171 16.96 3.47 -17.34
C MET A 171 16.65 4.08 -18.70
N LEU A 172 16.20 3.26 -19.66
CA LEU A 172 15.97 3.73 -21.01
C LEU A 172 14.82 4.75 -21.06
N PRO A 173 13.60 4.47 -20.54
CA PRO A 173 12.53 5.47 -20.51
C PRO A 173 12.91 6.75 -19.76
N THR A 174 13.57 6.62 -18.61
CA THR A 174 14.00 7.78 -17.81
C THR A 174 15.00 8.65 -18.55
N ALA A 175 16.00 8.04 -19.20
CA ALA A 175 16.99 8.77 -19.99
C ALA A 175 16.33 9.49 -21.18
N ILE A 176 15.41 8.83 -21.89
CA ILE A 176 14.66 9.44 -22.98
C ILE A 176 13.88 10.65 -22.48
N PHE A 177 13.18 10.54 -21.36
CA PHE A 177 12.42 11.67 -20.79
C PHE A 177 13.32 12.84 -20.43
N VAL A 178 14.40 12.60 -19.67
CA VAL A 178 15.33 13.65 -19.25
C VAL A 178 15.95 14.36 -20.46
N VAL A 179 16.44 13.61 -21.45
CA VAL A 179 16.99 14.18 -22.69
C VAL A 179 15.92 14.97 -23.45
N SER A 180 14.68 14.46 -23.51
CA SER A 180 13.58 15.15 -24.20
C SER A 180 13.23 16.48 -23.54
N ILE A 181 13.16 16.54 -22.20
CA ILE A 181 12.92 17.79 -21.47
C ILE A 181 14.06 18.79 -21.68
N PHE A 182 15.32 18.36 -21.61
CA PHE A 182 16.44 19.25 -21.92
C PHE A 182 16.42 19.72 -23.37
N THR A 183 15.97 18.88 -24.30
CA THR A 183 15.79 19.26 -25.71
C THR A 183 14.71 20.33 -25.85
N VAL A 184 13.58 20.20 -25.15
CA VAL A 184 12.54 21.23 -25.09
C VAL A 184 13.10 22.54 -24.52
N ILE A 185 13.83 22.48 -23.40
CA ILE A 185 14.45 23.65 -22.76
C ILE A 185 15.42 24.35 -23.72
N ILE A 186 16.38 23.62 -24.27
CA ILE A 186 17.41 24.17 -25.15
C ILE A 186 16.79 24.74 -26.43
N ALA A 187 15.93 23.97 -27.11
CA ALA A 187 15.28 24.43 -28.34
C ALA A 187 14.36 25.64 -28.11
N GLY A 188 13.64 25.69 -26.99
CA GLY A 188 12.83 26.84 -26.59
C GLY A 188 13.67 28.08 -26.29
N LEU A 189 14.85 27.92 -25.67
CA LEU A 189 15.75 29.04 -25.37
C LEU A 189 16.31 29.68 -26.65
N PHE A 190 16.62 28.88 -27.68
CA PHE A 190 17.12 29.38 -28.97
C PHE A 190 16.04 29.94 -29.92
N ARG A 191 14.75 29.83 -29.58
CA ARG A 191 13.64 30.32 -30.43
C ARG A 191 13.18 31.72 -30.05
N ASP A 192 13.13 32.66 -30.98
CA ASP A 192 12.63 34.01 -30.71
C ASP A 192 11.10 34.06 -30.52
N GLN A 193 10.38 33.18 -31.22
CA GLN A 193 8.92 33.08 -31.17
C GLN A 193 8.49 31.61 -31.00
N PRO A 194 7.31 31.36 -30.40
CA PRO A 194 6.79 30.00 -30.25
C PRO A 194 6.53 29.37 -31.63
N ALA A 195 6.97 28.12 -31.81
CA ALA A 195 6.82 27.38 -33.07
C ALA A 195 5.36 27.06 -33.42
N ALA A 196 4.50 27.01 -32.41
CA ALA A 196 3.06 26.91 -32.56
C ALA A 196 2.40 27.81 -31.51
N VAL A 197 1.41 28.59 -31.92
CA VAL A 197 0.65 29.48 -31.04
C VAL A 197 -0.60 28.73 -30.59
N ALA A 198 -0.72 28.46 -29.29
CA ALA A 198 -1.99 28.03 -28.71
C ALA A 198 -2.87 29.25 -28.47
N THR A 199 -4.15 29.18 -28.82
CA THR A 199 -5.12 30.25 -28.54
C THR A 199 -5.33 30.37 -27.02
N PRO A 200 -5.02 31.52 -26.40
CA PRO A 200 -5.15 31.72 -24.97
C PRO A 200 -6.60 31.54 -24.49
N PHE A 201 -6.78 30.90 -23.34
CA PHE A 201 -7.96 31.11 -22.51
C PHE A 201 -7.64 32.26 -21.55
N LEU A 202 -8.12 33.48 -21.85
CA LEU A 202 -8.04 34.56 -20.88
C LEU A 202 -9.25 34.46 -19.95
N ALA A 203 -8.98 34.31 -18.65
CA ALA A 203 -9.95 34.73 -17.65
C ALA A 203 -9.96 36.27 -17.64
N ASP A 204 -11.10 36.88 -17.97
CA ASP A 204 -11.29 38.34 -18.06
C ASP A 204 -11.23 39.08 -16.70
N ASN A 205 -10.83 38.39 -15.63
CA ASN A 205 -10.79 38.92 -14.29
C ASN A 205 -9.35 38.99 -13.80
N ALA A 206 -8.68 40.12 -14.05
CA ALA A 206 -7.42 40.45 -13.41
C ALA A 206 -7.66 40.65 -11.91
N HIS A 207 -7.55 39.57 -11.13
CA HIS A 207 -7.42 39.69 -9.67
C HIS A 207 -6.10 40.38 -9.33
N SER A 208 -6.11 41.22 -8.30
CA SER A 208 -4.90 41.89 -7.84
C SER A 208 -3.84 40.87 -7.41
N ILE A 209 -2.59 41.12 -7.82
CA ILE A 209 -1.45 40.29 -7.40
C ILE A 209 -1.16 40.60 -5.93
N GLY A 210 -1.76 39.82 -5.05
CA GLY A 210 -1.50 39.85 -3.61
C GLY A 210 -0.52 38.76 -3.18
N ILE A 211 0.12 38.94 -2.02
CA ILE A 211 1.03 37.95 -1.45
C ILE A 211 0.37 36.58 -1.23
N LEU A 212 -0.96 36.55 -1.00
CA LEU A 212 -1.74 35.33 -0.88
C LEU A 212 -1.74 34.50 -2.18
N LEU A 213 -1.78 35.14 -3.34
CA LEU A 213 -1.73 34.44 -4.63
C LEU A 213 -0.36 33.81 -4.85
N LEU A 214 0.72 34.55 -4.53
CA LEU A 214 2.10 34.03 -4.62
C LEU A 214 2.31 32.85 -3.67
N LEU A 215 1.81 32.95 -2.43
CA LEU A 215 1.84 31.84 -1.46
C LEU A 215 1.04 30.63 -1.95
N LYS A 216 -0.10 30.85 -2.61
CA LYS A 216 -0.92 29.80 -3.20
C LYS A 216 -0.24 29.12 -4.40
N ALA A 217 0.45 29.90 -5.25
CA ALA A 217 1.24 29.39 -6.36
C ALA A 217 2.45 28.60 -5.87
N PHE A 218 3.17 29.12 -4.87
CA PHE A 218 4.26 28.43 -4.19
C PHE A 218 3.81 27.09 -3.58
N SER A 219 2.72 27.09 -2.81
CA SER A 219 2.10 25.89 -2.24
C SER A 219 1.79 24.83 -3.30
N SER A 220 1.24 25.25 -4.44
CA SER A 220 0.91 24.33 -5.54
C SER A 220 2.16 23.78 -6.23
N GLY A 221 3.15 24.64 -6.47
CA GLY A 221 4.41 24.26 -7.09
C GLY A 221 5.30 23.38 -6.23
N CYS A 222 5.14 23.42 -4.90
CA CYS A 222 5.85 22.53 -4.01
C CYS A 222 5.58 21.03 -4.26
N ALA A 223 4.50 20.68 -4.97
CA ALA A 223 4.30 19.32 -5.45
C ALA A 223 5.42 18.84 -6.41
N ALA A 224 6.24 19.75 -6.94
CA ALA A 224 7.45 19.42 -7.70
C ALA A 224 8.58 18.79 -6.84
N LEU A 225 8.50 18.91 -5.52
CA LEU A 225 9.53 18.46 -4.57
C LEU A 225 9.30 17.03 -4.05
N THR A 226 8.22 16.40 -4.46
CA THR A 226 7.87 15.04 -4.09
C THR A 226 8.86 14.03 -4.69
N GLY A 227 8.93 12.83 -4.13
CA GLY A 227 9.83 11.78 -4.62
C GLY A 227 11.31 11.89 -4.24
N VAL A 228 11.77 13.03 -3.71
CA VAL A 228 13.16 13.21 -3.20
C VAL A 228 13.45 12.21 -2.06
N GLU A 229 12.44 11.88 -1.26
CA GLU A 229 12.55 10.89 -0.17
C GLU A 229 12.72 9.44 -0.61
N ALA A 230 12.39 9.10 -1.86
CA ALA A 230 12.42 7.71 -2.33
C ALA A 230 13.82 7.09 -2.24
N ILE A 231 14.87 7.88 -2.53
CA ILE A 231 16.26 7.43 -2.39
C ILE A 231 16.60 7.15 -0.92
N ALA A 232 16.19 8.04 -0.01
CA ALA A 232 16.44 7.88 1.43
C ALA A 232 15.69 6.68 2.04
N ASN A 233 14.54 6.31 1.48
CA ASN A 233 13.81 5.11 1.87
C ASN A 233 14.50 3.82 1.40
N ALA A 234 15.21 3.86 0.27
CA ALA A 234 15.76 2.69 -0.42
C ALA A 234 17.31 2.57 -0.35
N VAL A 235 17.96 3.20 0.63
CA VAL A 235 19.43 3.12 0.85
C VAL A 235 19.99 1.68 0.86
N PRO A 236 19.33 0.67 1.47
CA PRO A 236 19.83 -0.71 1.48
C PRO A 236 19.96 -1.34 0.10
N SER A 237 19.22 -0.84 -0.89
CA SER A 237 19.20 -1.33 -2.27
C SER A 237 20.45 -0.93 -3.05
N PHE A 238 21.25 0.02 -2.58
CA PHE A 238 22.46 0.48 -3.26
C PHE A 238 23.66 -0.48 -3.07
N LYS A 239 24.58 -0.49 -4.05
CA LYS A 239 25.87 -1.18 -3.97
C LYS A 239 26.77 -0.55 -2.91
N THR A 240 27.60 -1.36 -2.26
CA THR A 240 28.63 -0.89 -1.32
C THR A 240 29.67 -0.03 -2.04
N PRO A 241 30.06 1.14 -1.48
CA PRO A 241 29.58 1.77 -0.25
C PRO A 241 28.17 2.40 -0.41
N ARG A 242 27.16 1.86 0.31
CA ARG A 242 25.73 2.14 0.07
C ARG A 242 25.37 3.61 0.29
N VAL A 243 25.76 4.15 1.45
CA VAL A 243 25.49 5.53 1.87
C VAL A 243 26.07 6.53 0.88
N ARG A 244 27.34 6.38 0.47
CA ARG A 244 28.00 7.31 -0.45
C ARG A 244 27.35 7.30 -1.83
N ASN A 245 26.93 6.14 -2.31
CA ASN A 245 26.25 6.01 -3.59
C ASN A 245 24.85 6.62 -3.55
N ALA A 246 24.08 6.38 -2.48
CA ALA A 246 22.76 6.98 -2.28
C ALA A 246 22.85 8.52 -2.16
N GLN A 247 23.80 9.05 -1.39
CA GLN A 247 24.02 10.50 -1.29
C GLN A 247 24.42 11.16 -2.62
N ARG A 248 25.21 10.47 -3.46
CA ARG A 248 25.54 10.98 -4.79
C ARG A 248 24.33 10.99 -5.70
N ALA A 249 23.52 9.93 -5.67
CA ALA A 249 22.27 9.86 -6.43
C ALA A 249 21.32 10.99 -6.02
N GLU A 250 21.20 11.28 -4.73
CA GLU A 250 20.40 12.36 -4.16
C GLU A 250 20.80 13.75 -4.70
N VAL A 251 22.12 14.03 -4.73
CA VAL A 251 22.63 15.30 -5.27
C VAL A 251 22.37 15.43 -6.77
N VAL A 252 22.64 14.37 -7.52
CA VAL A 252 22.41 14.36 -8.98
C VAL A 252 20.93 14.56 -9.28
N LEU A 253 20.05 13.91 -8.52
CA LEU A 253 18.60 14.13 -8.61
C LEU A 253 18.25 15.60 -8.37
N GLY A 254 18.72 16.19 -7.27
CA GLY A 254 18.45 17.59 -6.94
C GLY A 254 18.90 18.57 -8.02
N ILE A 255 20.08 18.34 -8.61
CA ILE A 255 20.61 19.18 -9.70
C ILE A 255 19.77 19.02 -10.97
N LEU A 256 19.47 17.78 -11.38
CA LEU A 256 18.65 17.52 -12.56
C LEU A 256 17.25 18.11 -12.41
N LEU A 257 16.60 17.84 -11.28
CA LEU A 257 15.25 18.33 -11.00
C LEU A 257 15.22 19.86 -10.95
N GLY A 258 16.14 20.49 -10.21
CA GLY A 258 16.21 21.94 -10.11
C GLY A 258 16.48 22.63 -11.46
N THR A 259 17.38 22.07 -12.28
CA THR A 259 17.67 22.62 -13.62
C THR A 259 16.50 22.46 -14.58
N MET A 260 15.81 21.32 -14.56
CA MET A 260 14.59 21.11 -15.36
C MET A 260 13.46 22.06 -14.95
N LEU A 261 13.20 22.21 -13.64
CA LEU A 261 12.15 23.11 -13.14
C LEU A 261 12.41 24.57 -13.52
N ILE A 262 13.63 25.06 -13.27
CA ILE A 262 14.01 26.44 -13.62
C ILE A 262 13.96 26.63 -15.14
N GLY A 263 14.48 25.68 -15.92
CA GLY A 263 14.47 25.75 -17.38
C GLY A 263 13.06 25.84 -17.97
N LEU A 264 12.12 25.02 -17.46
CA LEU A 264 10.72 25.10 -17.87
C LEU A 264 10.07 26.41 -17.42
N ALA A 265 10.34 26.91 -16.22
CA ALA A 265 9.81 28.19 -15.74
C ALA A 265 10.28 29.37 -16.60
N VAL A 266 11.56 29.38 -17.01
CA VAL A 266 12.10 30.38 -17.95
C VAL A 266 11.35 30.34 -19.28
N LEU A 267 11.06 29.15 -19.82
CA LEU A 267 10.32 29.03 -21.07
C LEU A 267 8.85 29.46 -20.94
N ILE A 268 8.21 29.16 -19.81
CA ILE A 268 6.82 29.59 -19.54
C ILE A 268 6.73 31.11 -19.59
N GLU A 269 7.66 31.80 -18.92
CA GLU A 269 7.72 33.25 -18.89
C GLU A 269 8.08 33.82 -20.27
N LYS A 270 9.10 33.26 -20.93
CA LYS A 270 9.54 33.68 -22.26
C LYS A 270 8.42 33.63 -23.30
N PHE A 271 7.62 32.57 -23.30
CA PHE A 271 6.52 32.39 -24.25
C PHE A 271 5.17 32.92 -23.74
N SER A 272 5.12 33.52 -22.55
CA SER A 272 3.87 34.00 -21.90
C SER A 272 2.74 32.97 -21.95
N LEU A 273 3.05 31.70 -21.65
CA LEU A 273 2.10 30.61 -21.83
C LEU A 273 0.93 30.71 -20.84
N THR A 274 -0.28 30.76 -21.39
CA THR A 274 -1.53 30.71 -20.64
C THR A 274 -2.11 29.29 -20.68
N PRO A 275 -2.63 28.76 -19.56
CA PRO A 275 -3.22 27.43 -19.53
C PRO A 275 -4.39 27.28 -20.52
N VAL A 276 -4.36 26.23 -21.34
CA VAL A 276 -5.44 25.84 -22.24
C VAL A 276 -6.14 24.59 -21.72
N HIS A 277 -7.47 24.64 -21.62
CA HIS A 277 -8.29 23.51 -21.16
C HIS A 277 -8.02 22.24 -21.97
N GLY A 278 -7.85 21.12 -21.26
CA GLY A 278 -7.63 19.80 -21.88
C GLY A 278 -6.21 19.54 -22.37
N THR A 279 -5.27 20.47 -22.17
CA THR A 279 -3.86 20.28 -22.51
C THR A 279 -2.95 20.62 -21.33
N THR A 280 -1.91 19.82 -21.13
CA THR A 280 -0.91 20.10 -20.08
C THR A 280 -0.01 21.28 -20.48
N VAL A 281 0.53 21.99 -19.49
CA VAL A 281 1.51 23.07 -19.72
C VAL A 281 2.78 22.52 -20.34
N LEU A 282 3.19 21.30 -19.97
CA LEU A 282 4.31 20.62 -20.61
C LEU A 282 4.04 20.35 -22.10
N SER A 283 2.81 19.95 -22.46
CA SER A 283 2.40 19.79 -23.87
C SER A 283 2.48 21.11 -24.63
N GLN A 284 1.97 22.19 -24.07
CA GLN A 284 2.03 23.52 -24.67
C GLN A 284 3.48 24.00 -24.85
N LEU A 285 4.33 23.84 -23.82
CA LEU A 285 5.76 24.15 -23.89
C LEU A 285 6.47 23.35 -24.98
N THR A 286 6.13 22.07 -25.09
CA THR A 286 6.72 21.21 -26.11
C THR A 286 6.29 21.66 -27.51
N SER A 287 5.02 21.97 -27.70
CA SER A 287 4.50 22.49 -28.97
C SER A 287 5.13 23.85 -29.32
N ALA A 288 5.26 24.76 -28.36
CA ALA A 288 5.94 26.04 -28.54
C ALA A 288 7.45 25.88 -28.84
N SER A 289 8.10 24.90 -28.21
CA SER A 289 9.57 24.75 -28.27
C SER A 289 10.04 23.80 -29.37
N LEU A 290 9.22 22.87 -29.86
CA LEU A 290 9.58 21.88 -30.90
C LEU A 290 8.59 21.84 -32.08
N GLY A 291 7.39 22.42 -31.95
CA GLY A 291 6.29 22.26 -32.92
C GLY A 291 5.57 20.92 -32.74
N ASN A 292 4.52 20.67 -33.54
CA ASN A 292 3.68 19.46 -33.45
C ASN A 292 4.24 18.24 -34.23
N GLY A 293 5.56 18.14 -34.36
CA GLY A 293 6.23 17.07 -35.12
C GLY A 293 6.56 15.82 -34.28
N VAL A 294 7.49 15.00 -34.77
CA VAL A 294 7.94 13.78 -34.09
C VAL A 294 8.44 14.06 -32.66
N GLY A 295 9.18 15.15 -32.46
CA GLY A 295 9.70 15.54 -31.14
C GLY A 295 8.61 15.76 -30.09
N TYR A 296 7.44 16.28 -30.50
CA TYR A 296 6.29 16.45 -29.60
C TYR A 296 5.77 15.11 -29.10
N TYR A 297 5.53 14.15 -30.01
CA TYR A 297 5.06 12.83 -29.62
C TYR A 297 6.08 12.06 -28.77
N VAL A 298 7.37 12.20 -29.04
CA VAL A 298 8.43 11.60 -28.21
C VAL A 298 8.35 12.12 -26.77
N VAL A 299 8.17 13.42 -26.56
CA VAL A 299 8.00 13.99 -25.22
C VAL A 299 6.72 13.47 -24.56
N GLN A 300 5.58 13.48 -25.26
CA GLN A 300 4.31 13.02 -24.69
C GLN A 300 4.37 11.53 -24.29
N PHE A 301 4.79 10.65 -25.19
CA PHE A 301 4.87 9.21 -24.89
C PHE A 301 5.91 8.89 -23.82
N SER A 302 7.07 9.57 -23.82
CA SER A 302 8.07 9.37 -22.75
C SER A 302 7.53 9.85 -21.40
N THR A 303 6.74 10.92 -21.36
CA THR A 303 6.06 11.41 -20.15
C THR A 303 5.05 10.39 -19.64
N VAL A 304 4.19 9.84 -20.51
CA VAL A 304 3.22 8.79 -20.15
C VAL A 304 3.91 7.58 -19.54
N ILE A 305 4.98 7.09 -20.18
CA ILE A 305 5.74 5.93 -19.71
C ILE A 305 6.42 6.22 -18.38
N LEU A 306 7.09 7.38 -18.24
CA LEU A 306 7.76 7.77 -17.01
C LEU A 306 6.76 7.85 -15.84
N LEU A 307 5.59 8.44 -16.06
CA LEU A 307 4.55 8.56 -15.04
C LEU A 307 3.95 7.20 -14.65
N ALA A 308 3.75 6.29 -15.60
CA ALA A 308 3.38 4.91 -15.29
C ALA A 308 4.45 4.19 -14.43
N LEU A 309 5.73 4.43 -14.73
CA LEU A 309 6.86 3.91 -13.95
C LEU A 309 6.95 4.58 -12.57
N ALA A 310 6.66 5.87 -12.46
CA ALA A 310 6.59 6.59 -11.19
C ALA A 310 5.49 5.98 -10.29
N ALA A 311 4.29 5.74 -10.82
CA ALA A 311 3.23 5.04 -10.09
C ALA A 311 3.67 3.63 -9.62
N ASN A 312 4.45 2.91 -10.44
CA ASN A 312 4.99 1.61 -10.07
C ASN A 312 5.97 1.68 -8.87
N THR A 313 6.68 2.80 -8.67
CA THR A 313 7.57 2.96 -7.52
C THR A 313 6.83 2.85 -6.18
N SER A 314 5.59 3.38 -6.10
CA SER A 314 4.74 3.26 -4.91
C SER A 314 4.32 1.83 -4.61
N TYR A 315 4.12 1.00 -5.64
CA TYR A 315 3.86 -0.44 -5.48
C TYR A 315 5.08 -1.20 -4.93
N GLY A 316 6.29 -0.69 -5.15
CA GLY A 316 7.50 -1.16 -4.49
C GLY A 316 7.66 -0.61 -3.06
N GLY A 317 7.28 0.64 -2.81
CA GLY A 317 7.49 1.34 -1.53
C GLY A 317 6.46 1.00 -0.45
N LEU A 318 5.18 1.25 -0.72
CA LEU A 318 4.12 1.18 0.29
C LEU A 318 3.94 -0.20 0.92
N PRO A 319 3.91 -1.33 0.17
CA PRO A 319 3.73 -2.63 0.79
C PRO A 319 4.89 -3.00 1.74
N ASN A 320 6.11 -2.52 1.47
CA ASN A 320 7.24 -2.68 2.36
C ASN A 320 7.11 -1.85 3.64
N LEU A 321 6.58 -0.62 3.54
CA LEU A 321 6.23 0.19 4.71
C LEU A 321 5.12 -0.48 5.55
N MET A 322 4.06 -0.96 4.90
CA MET A 322 2.95 -1.64 5.59
C MET A 322 3.40 -2.93 6.28
N ARG A 323 4.36 -3.66 5.70
CA ARG A 323 5.02 -4.79 6.37
C ARG A 323 5.73 -4.34 7.65
N LEU A 324 6.53 -3.27 7.58
CA LEU A 324 7.26 -2.76 8.76
C LEU A 324 6.29 -2.34 9.87
N LEU A 325 5.21 -1.65 9.51
CA LEU A 325 4.15 -1.27 10.45
C LEU A 325 3.41 -2.49 11.03
N ALA A 326 3.19 -3.54 10.24
CA ALA A 326 2.58 -4.77 10.73
C ALA A 326 3.51 -5.53 11.69
N GLU A 327 4.81 -5.56 11.43
CA GLU A 327 5.82 -6.11 12.35
C GLU A 327 5.91 -5.33 13.66
N ASP A 328 5.64 -4.02 13.62
CA ASP A 328 5.55 -3.15 14.79
C ASP A 328 4.19 -3.20 15.52
N ASN A 329 3.30 -4.15 15.18
CA ASN A 329 1.94 -4.28 15.73
C ASN A 329 1.04 -3.04 15.50
N VAL A 330 1.32 -2.25 14.47
CA VAL A 330 0.57 -1.03 14.13
C VAL A 330 -0.46 -1.27 13.03
N LEU A 331 -0.25 -2.29 12.20
CA LEU A 331 -1.19 -2.77 11.18
C LEU A 331 -1.53 -4.24 11.39
N PRO A 332 -2.62 -4.75 10.78
CA PRO A 332 -2.94 -6.18 10.86
C PRO A 332 -1.78 -7.03 10.31
N HIS A 333 -1.42 -8.10 11.03
CA HIS A 333 -0.34 -9.02 10.63
C HIS A 333 -0.51 -9.65 9.24
N ARG A 334 -1.70 -9.56 8.64
CA ARG A 334 -1.93 -9.97 7.24
C ARG A 334 -1.05 -9.17 6.25
N PHE A 335 -0.69 -7.93 6.55
CA PHE A 335 0.15 -7.08 5.70
C PHE A 335 1.62 -7.50 5.69
N SER A 336 2.12 -8.22 6.70
CA SER A 336 3.49 -8.75 6.69
C SER A 336 3.62 -10.08 5.94
N ARG A 337 2.50 -10.71 5.57
CA ARG A 337 2.49 -12.01 4.88
C ARG A 337 2.75 -11.85 3.37
N LYS A 338 3.82 -12.47 2.90
CA LYS A 338 4.09 -12.63 1.46
C LYS A 338 3.23 -13.74 0.85
N SER A 339 2.82 -13.55 -0.40
CA SER A 339 2.21 -14.60 -1.22
C SER A 339 3.26 -15.60 -1.73
N ARG A 340 2.82 -16.68 -2.40
CA ARG A 340 3.72 -17.66 -3.06
C ARG A 340 4.64 -17.02 -4.13
N ARG A 341 4.28 -15.82 -4.61
CA ARG A 341 5.05 -15.02 -5.58
C ARG A 341 5.97 -14.00 -4.92
N GLU A 342 6.17 -14.08 -3.60
CA GLU A 342 6.97 -13.15 -2.78
C GLU A 342 6.46 -11.70 -2.73
N VAL A 343 5.19 -11.47 -3.10
CA VAL A 343 4.54 -10.15 -3.10
C VAL A 343 3.65 -9.97 -1.86
N PHE A 344 3.65 -8.76 -1.27
CA PHE A 344 2.73 -8.34 -0.21
C PHE A 344 1.35 -7.99 -0.77
N THR A 345 0.56 -9.02 -1.09
CA THR A 345 -0.72 -8.88 -1.81
C THR A 345 -1.69 -7.88 -1.17
N TYR A 346 -1.83 -7.87 0.16
CA TYR A 346 -2.75 -6.96 0.83
C TYR A 346 -2.34 -5.49 0.66
N GLY A 347 -1.04 -5.19 0.73
CA GLY A 347 -0.53 -3.82 0.51
C GLY A 347 -0.72 -3.34 -0.93
N VAL A 348 -0.47 -4.24 -1.91
CA VAL A 348 -0.69 -3.94 -3.34
C VAL A 348 -2.18 -3.69 -3.64
N LEU A 349 -3.06 -4.53 -3.11
CA LEU A 349 -4.50 -4.39 -3.31
C LEU A 349 -5.07 -3.16 -2.61
N SER A 350 -4.63 -2.84 -1.39
CA SER A 350 -5.08 -1.64 -0.69
C SER A 350 -4.63 -0.37 -1.43
N LEU A 351 -3.39 -0.35 -1.92
CA LEU A 351 -2.88 0.77 -2.73
C LEU A 351 -3.72 0.99 -3.98
N GLY A 352 -3.91 -0.07 -4.77
CA GLY A 352 -4.71 0.00 -6.00
C GLY A 352 -6.17 0.38 -5.74
N GLY A 353 -6.77 -0.14 -4.67
CA GLY A 353 -8.16 0.17 -4.31
C GLY A 353 -8.35 1.64 -3.92
N VAL A 354 -7.47 2.19 -3.06
CA VAL A 354 -7.57 3.59 -2.65
C VAL A 354 -7.20 4.53 -3.80
N ALA A 355 -6.18 4.20 -4.60
CA ALA A 355 -5.84 4.97 -5.80
C ALA A 355 -7.01 5.00 -6.81
N ALA A 356 -7.70 3.88 -7.02
CA ALA A 356 -8.90 3.83 -7.87
C ALA A 356 -10.01 4.75 -7.35
N LEU A 357 -10.24 4.74 -6.03
CA LEU A 357 -11.23 5.62 -5.39
C LEU A 357 -10.86 7.10 -5.57
N LEU A 358 -9.59 7.48 -5.44
CA LEU A 358 -9.12 8.85 -5.67
C LEU A 358 -9.26 9.26 -7.14
N LEU A 359 -8.94 8.37 -8.09
CA LEU A 359 -9.12 8.63 -9.53
C LEU A 359 -10.60 8.82 -9.89
N LEU A 360 -11.50 8.02 -9.32
CA LEU A 360 -12.94 8.16 -9.50
C LEU A 360 -13.45 9.47 -8.88
N ALA A 361 -13.04 9.79 -7.65
CA ALA A 361 -13.47 11.00 -6.94
C ALA A 361 -12.97 12.29 -7.60
N SER A 362 -11.79 12.28 -8.21
CA SER A 362 -11.20 13.40 -8.95
C SER A 362 -11.70 13.51 -10.41
N GLY A 363 -12.42 12.51 -10.90
CA GLY A 363 -12.75 12.40 -12.32
C GLY A 363 -11.50 12.28 -13.22
N GLY A 364 -10.39 11.78 -12.69
CA GLY A 364 -9.12 11.65 -13.41
C GLY A 364 -8.37 12.97 -13.65
N HIS A 365 -8.80 14.07 -13.03
CA HIS A 365 -8.14 15.37 -13.18
C HIS A 365 -6.96 15.49 -12.23
N MET A 366 -5.74 15.59 -12.76
CA MET A 366 -4.56 15.73 -11.92
C MET A 366 -4.57 17.00 -11.06
N ASN A 367 -5.15 18.09 -11.56
CA ASN A 367 -5.13 19.40 -10.89
C ASN A 367 -5.90 19.43 -9.56
N THR A 368 -6.81 18.47 -9.32
CA THR A 368 -7.49 18.31 -8.02
C THR A 368 -6.67 17.44 -7.04
N LEU A 369 -5.83 16.54 -7.56
CA LEU A 369 -5.04 15.61 -6.77
C LEU A 369 -3.67 16.18 -6.34
N VAL A 370 -3.00 16.91 -7.24
CA VAL A 370 -1.65 17.47 -7.01
C VAL A 370 -1.55 18.32 -5.74
N PRO A 371 -2.51 19.21 -5.40
CA PRO A 371 -2.43 20.00 -4.17
C PRO A 371 -2.50 19.16 -2.89
N LEU A 372 -3.24 18.05 -2.90
CA LEU A 372 -3.38 17.15 -1.74
C LEU A 372 -2.06 16.44 -1.43
N PHE A 373 -1.27 16.17 -2.48
CA PHE A 373 -0.02 15.42 -2.40
C PHE A 373 1.07 16.17 -1.64
N ALA A 374 1.19 17.48 -1.88
CA ALA A 374 2.20 18.32 -1.23
C ALA A 374 2.08 18.34 0.31
N ILE A 375 0.87 18.23 0.86
CA ILE A 375 0.62 18.31 2.31
C ILE A 375 1.23 17.11 3.04
N GLY A 376 1.02 15.89 2.52
CA GLY A 376 1.54 14.67 3.14
C GLY A 376 3.06 14.68 3.22
N VAL A 377 3.71 15.02 2.09
CA VAL A 377 5.17 15.08 1.98
C VAL A 377 5.78 16.05 2.98
N PHE A 378 5.25 17.27 3.10
CA PHE A 378 5.84 18.25 4.02
C PHE A 378 5.72 17.87 5.50
N ILE A 379 4.69 17.11 5.88
CA ILE A 379 4.57 16.59 7.24
C ILE A 379 5.69 15.57 7.49
N GLY A 380 5.91 14.65 6.53
CA GLY A 380 7.03 13.69 6.57
C GLY A 380 8.38 14.38 6.64
N PHE A 381 8.61 15.37 5.79
CA PHE A 381 9.82 16.19 5.76
C PHE A 381 10.03 16.90 7.11
N THR A 382 9.03 17.60 7.63
CA THR A 382 9.13 18.34 8.89
C THR A 382 9.50 17.42 10.05
N LEU A 383 8.87 16.24 10.14
CA LEU A 383 9.19 15.25 11.17
C LEU A 383 10.62 14.69 11.00
N ALA A 384 11.04 14.40 9.77
CA ALA A 384 12.41 13.96 9.50
C ALA A 384 13.44 15.03 9.89
N GLN A 385 13.23 16.28 9.48
CA GLN A 385 14.11 17.41 9.80
C GLN A 385 14.22 17.63 11.31
N PHE A 386 13.07 17.68 11.99
CA PHE A 386 13.04 17.89 13.44
C PHE A 386 13.69 16.73 14.21
N GLY A 387 13.50 15.48 13.75
CA GLY A 387 14.19 14.32 14.30
C GLY A 387 15.71 14.40 14.10
N MET A 388 16.17 14.90 12.96
CA MET A 388 17.60 15.13 12.70
C MET A 388 18.20 16.26 13.54
N VAL A 389 17.42 17.31 13.87
CA VAL A 389 17.86 18.34 14.83
C VAL A 389 18.15 17.70 16.19
N ARG A 390 17.24 16.85 16.70
CA ARG A 390 17.46 16.13 17.97
C ARG A 390 18.64 15.16 17.89
N HIS A 391 18.83 14.49 16.77
CA HIS A 391 19.97 13.61 16.52
C HIS A 391 21.31 14.36 16.67
N TRP A 392 21.47 15.52 16.01
CA TRP A 392 22.72 16.30 16.10
C TRP A 392 22.96 16.95 17.47
N LEU A 393 21.89 17.31 18.18
CA LEU A 393 21.98 17.78 19.57
C LEU A 393 22.52 16.69 20.52
N ALA A 394 22.19 15.42 20.24
CA ALA A 394 22.61 14.27 21.03
C ALA A 394 24.04 13.81 20.70
N GLU A 395 24.37 13.60 19.42
CA GLU A 395 25.66 12.99 19.05
C GLU A 395 26.85 13.97 19.04
N ARG A 396 26.60 15.26 18.76
CA ARG A 396 27.60 16.36 18.80
C ARG A 396 28.94 16.08 18.08
N THR A 397 28.93 15.31 17.01
CA THR A 397 30.11 15.00 16.17
C THR A 397 30.68 16.25 15.45
N PRO A 398 31.91 16.22 14.90
CA PRO A 398 32.49 17.37 14.21
C PRO A 398 31.58 17.95 13.13
N GLY A 399 31.35 19.26 13.17
CA GLY A 399 30.43 19.96 12.26
C GLY A 399 28.94 19.88 12.66
N TRP A 400 28.61 19.35 13.84
CA TRP A 400 27.21 19.25 14.31
C TRP A 400 26.46 20.57 14.31
N LYS A 401 27.11 21.71 14.61
CA LYS A 401 26.47 23.03 14.64
C LYS A 401 25.91 23.44 13.27
N TRP A 402 26.68 23.29 12.20
CA TRP A 402 26.22 23.60 10.85
C TRP A 402 25.14 22.61 10.37
N ARG A 403 25.33 21.31 10.65
CA ARG A 403 24.34 20.28 10.31
C ARG A 403 23.00 20.50 11.02
N LEU A 404 23.07 20.89 12.28
CA LEU A 404 21.92 21.30 13.09
C LEU A 404 21.26 22.55 12.53
N ALA A 405 22.04 23.59 12.19
CA ALA A 405 21.49 24.82 11.60
C ALA A 405 20.77 24.52 10.28
N LEU A 406 21.35 23.68 9.42
CA LEU A 406 20.75 23.28 8.15
C LEU A 406 19.44 22.51 8.35
N ASN A 407 19.40 21.53 9.26
CA ASN A 407 18.16 20.78 9.54
C ASN A 407 17.14 21.61 10.30
N GLY A 408 17.57 22.53 11.16
CA GLY A 408 16.68 23.46 11.87
C GLY A 408 16.02 24.43 10.89
N PHE A 409 16.80 24.98 9.97
CA PHE A 409 16.28 25.82 8.88
C PHE A 409 15.37 25.02 7.95
N GLY A 410 15.77 23.80 7.58
CA GLY A 410 14.94 22.87 6.81
C GLY A 410 13.60 22.56 7.51
N ALA A 411 13.61 22.26 8.81
CA ALA A 411 12.41 22.00 9.60
C ALA A 411 11.48 23.22 9.62
N LEU A 412 12.03 24.43 9.76
CA LEU A 412 11.27 25.67 9.72
C LEU A 412 10.63 25.86 8.34
N LEU A 413 11.40 25.74 7.26
CA LEU A 413 10.90 25.90 5.90
C LEU A 413 9.81 24.89 5.56
N THR A 414 9.99 23.62 5.90
CA THR A 414 9.00 22.57 5.60
C THR A 414 7.77 22.71 6.48
N ALA A 415 7.91 23.17 7.73
CA ALA A 415 6.76 23.44 8.60
C ALA A 415 5.93 24.62 8.07
N VAL A 416 6.60 25.71 7.67
CA VAL A 416 5.94 26.85 7.02
C VAL A 416 5.28 26.42 5.73
N ALA A 417 5.95 25.64 4.88
CA ALA A 417 5.38 25.11 3.66
C ALA A 417 4.16 24.22 3.93
N ALA A 418 4.20 23.35 4.95
CA ALA A 418 3.04 22.54 5.35
C ALA A 418 1.84 23.39 5.76
N VAL A 419 2.07 24.41 6.60
CA VAL A 419 1.02 25.32 7.08
C VAL A 419 0.43 26.14 5.93
N VAL A 420 1.29 26.78 5.12
CA VAL A 420 0.86 27.57 3.96
C VAL A 420 0.11 26.69 2.97
N THR A 421 0.59 25.48 2.69
CA THR A 421 -0.06 24.57 1.75
C THR A 421 -1.44 24.16 2.24
N THR A 422 -1.53 23.77 3.52
CA THR A 422 -2.80 23.37 4.14
C THR A 422 -3.80 24.53 4.18
N ALA A 423 -3.36 25.73 4.56
CA ALA A 423 -4.21 26.90 4.67
C ALA A 423 -4.72 27.38 3.29
N MET A 424 -3.82 27.52 2.32
CA MET A 424 -4.17 28.05 0.98
C MET A 424 -5.02 27.09 0.15
N LYS A 425 -4.98 25.79 0.47
CA LYS A 425 -5.68 24.73 -0.27
C LYS A 425 -6.82 24.07 0.51
N PHE A 426 -7.21 24.66 1.64
CA PHE A 426 -8.29 24.11 2.48
C PHE A 426 -9.59 23.91 1.70
N THR A 427 -9.97 24.89 0.88
CA THR A 427 -11.17 24.86 0.03
C THR A 427 -11.03 23.98 -1.21
N GLU A 428 -9.81 23.64 -1.61
CA GLU A 428 -9.51 22.80 -2.80
C GLU A 428 -9.35 21.30 -2.44
N GLY A 429 -9.67 20.92 -1.20
CA GLY A 429 -9.70 19.53 -0.75
C GLY A 429 -8.66 19.18 0.31
N ALA A 430 -7.79 20.10 0.73
CA ALA A 430 -6.80 19.83 1.78
C ALA A 430 -7.42 19.36 3.11
N TRP A 431 -8.69 19.72 3.36
CA TRP A 431 -9.46 19.22 4.50
C TRP A 431 -9.55 17.68 4.54
N LEU A 432 -9.52 17.00 3.39
CA LEU A 432 -9.50 15.54 3.32
C LEU A 432 -8.23 14.97 3.96
N ILE A 433 -7.07 15.58 3.72
CA ILE A 433 -5.80 15.15 4.30
C ILE A 433 -5.75 15.48 5.80
N ALA A 434 -6.26 16.66 6.18
CA ALA A 434 -6.40 17.05 7.57
C ALA A 434 -7.29 16.09 8.38
N LEU A 435 -8.25 15.41 7.74
CA LEU A 435 -9.09 14.38 8.35
C LEU A 435 -8.46 12.97 8.27
N ALA A 436 -7.90 12.61 7.10
CA ALA A 436 -7.35 11.30 6.84
C ALA A 436 -6.14 10.98 7.72
N LEU A 437 -5.26 11.95 7.96
CA LEU A 437 -4.06 11.75 8.79
C LEU A 437 -4.42 11.38 10.25
N PRO A 438 -5.21 12.18 10.99
CA PRO A 438 -5.69 11.78 12.32
C PRO A 438 -6.44 10.45 12.30
N ALA A 439 -7.30 10.19 11.32
CA ALA A 439 -8.04 8.94 11.24
C ALA A 439 -7.11 7.71 11.09
N LEU A 440 -6.10 7.80 10.23
CA LEU A 440 -5.08 6.76 10.07
C LEU A 440 -4.27 6.57 11.36
N ILE A 441 -3.86 7.66 12.03
CA ILE A 441 -3.13 7.61 13.30
C ILE A 441 -3.98 6.92 14.38
N LEU A 442 -5.24 7.32 14.55
CA LEU A 442 -6.16 6.72 15.52
C LEU A 442 -6.42 5.23 15.22
N GLY A 443 -6.61 4.88 13.94
CA GLY A 443 -6.75 3.48 13.52
C GLY A 443 -5.53 2.64 13.89
N MET A 444 -4.34 3.15 13.59
CA MET A 444 -3.05 2.54 13.95
C MET A 444 -2.86 2.41 15.47
N GLU A 445 -3.22 3.44 16.24
CA GLU A 445 -3.19 3.39 17.71
C GLU A 445 -4.17 2.35 18.27
N ARG A 446 -5.38 2.25 17.71
CA ARG A 446 -6.39 1.27 18.13
C ARG A 446 -5.95 -0.16 17.87
N ILE A 447 -5.34 -0.42 16.70
CA ILE A 447 -4.78 -1.74 16.37
C ILE A 447 -3.66 -2.10 17.32
N ARG A 448 -2.73 -1.17 17.57
CA ARG A 448 -1.64 -1.38 18.54
C ARG A 448 -2.16 -1.68 19.93
N GLY A 449 -3.17 -0.93 20.41
CA GLY A 449 -3.81 -1.18 21.70
C GLY A 449 -4.45 -2.56 21.78
N ALA A 450 -5.13 -3.01 20.71
CA ALA A 450 -5.72 -4.35 20.66
C ALA A 450 -4.65 -5.45 20.74
N TYR A 451 -3.53 -5.31 20.03
CA TYR A 451 -2.43 -6.27 20.10
C TYR A 451 -1.74 -6.29 21.47
N THR A 452 -1.52 -5.12 22.08
CA THR A 452 -0.96 -5.06 23.44
C THR A 452 -1.89 -5.74 24.44
N HIS A 453 -3.21 -5.52 24.35
CA HIS A 453 -4.18 -6.17 25.22
C HIS A 453 -4.22 -7.70 25.04
N ILE A 454 -4.10 -8.19 23.79
CA ILE A 454 -3.99 -9.63 23.52
C ILE A 454 -2.68 -10.17 24.08
N GLY A 455 -1.58 -9.46 23.86
CA GLY A 455 -0.24 -9.83 24.35
C GLY A 455 -0.21 -10.00 25.86
N THR A 456 -0.70 -9.01 26.62
CA THR A 456 -0.70 -9.06 28.09
C THR A 456 -1.53 -10.20 28.67
N ARG A 457 -2.54 -10.69 27.95
CA ARG A 457 -3.36 -11.84 28.35
C ARG A 457 -2.70 -13.19 28.01
N LEU A 458 -1.75 -13.21 27.07
CA LEU A 458 -1.09 -14.43 26.59
C LEU A 458 0.35 -14.61 27.14
N THR A 459 1.00 -13.57 27.66
CA THR A 459 2.43 -13.58 28.00
C THR A 459 2.82 -14.18 29.35
N THR A 460 1.97 -14.94 30.04
CA THR A 460 2.39 -15.54 31.32
C THR A 460 1.83 -16.94 31.54
N VAL A 461 2.61 -17.94 31.12
CA VAL A 461 2.53 -19.31 31.60
C VAL A 461 3.96 -19.78 31.94
N ASP A 462 4.73 -18.94 32.64
CA ASP A 462 5.95 -19.41 33.30
C ASP A 462 5.52 -20.12 34.59
N GLY A 463 5.69 -21.44 34.64
CA GLY A 463 5.41 -22.26 35.82
C GLY A 463 4.15 -23.13 35.78
N VAL A 464 3.34 -23.11 34.71
CA VAL A 464 2.37 -24.20 34.49
C VAL A 464 3.09 -25.31 33.76
N GLU A 465 3.64 -26.24 34.52
CA GLU A 465 3.98 -27.54 33.97
C GLU A 465 2.72 -28.11 33.32
N PHE A 466 2.87 -28.65 32.10
CA PHE A 466 1.81 -29.38 31.42
C PHE A 466 1.40 -30.54 32.33
N SER A 467 0.39 -30.34 33.17
CA SER A 467 -0.07 -31.34 34.12
C SER A 467 -0.60 -32.51 33.32
N ARG A 468 0.15 -33.62 33.27
CA ARG A 468 -0.27 -34.89 32.64
C ARG A 468 -1.50 -35.53 33.32
N GLY A 469 -2.10 -34.86 34.30
CA GLY A 469 -3.22 -35.36 35.09
C GLY A 469 -4.56 -34.84 34.59
N VAL A 470 -5.05 -35.33 33.45
CA VAL A 470 -6.50 -35.31 33.19
C VAL A 470 -7.08 -36.54 33.88
N ARG A 471 -7.83 -36.34 34.98
CA ARG A 471 -8.54 -37.41 35.73
C ARG A 471 -9.95 -37.67 35.21
N VAL A 472 -10.40 -37.01 34.15
CA VAL A 472 -11.75 -37.17 33.59
C VAL A 472 -11.64 -37.59 32.13
N LYS A 473 -12.21 -38.74 31.76
CA LYS A 473 -12.25 -39.16 30.34
C LYS A 473 -12.99 -38.08 29.53
N PRO A 474 -12.43 -37.57 28.43
CA PRO A 474 -13.11 -36.56 27.62
C PRO A 474 -14.34 -37.16 26.91
N ALA A 475 -15.40 -36.37 26.77
CA ALA A 475 -16.59 -36.77 26.03
C ALA A 475 -16.35 -36.59 24.53
N VAL A 476 -16.46 -37.65 23.73
CA VAL A 476 -16.31 -37.58 22.26
C VAL A 476 -17.67 -37.68 21.61
N LEU A 477 -18.11 -36.58 20.99
CA LEU A 477 -19.42 -36.42 20.38
C LEU A 477 -19.29 -36.42 18.85
N VAL A 478 -20.12 -37.21 18.17
CA VAL A 478 -20.18 -37.26 16.71
C VAL A 478 -21.58 -36.83 16.27
N PRO A 479 -21.78 -35.61 15.77
CA PRO A 479 -23.04 -35.23 15.17
C PRO A 479 -23.25 -35.98 13.85
N VAL A 480 -24.36 -36.71 13.76
CA VAL A 480 -24.72 -37.55 12.61
C VAL A 480 -26.06 -37.07 12.05
N ALA A 481 -26.08 -36.61 10.81
CA ALA A 481 -27.33 -36.30 10.11
C ALA A 481 -27.91 -37.54 9.41
N GLU A 482 -27.07 -38.28 8.69
CA GLU A 482 -27.47 -39.47 7.93
C GLU A 482 -26.41 -40.58 8.02
N LEU A 483 -26.80 -41.83 7.75
CA LEU A 483 -25.88 -42.96 7.58
C LEU A 483 -25.13 -42.86 6.24
N THR A 484 -24.18 -41.94 6.15
CA THR A 484 -23.33 -41.73 4.96
C THR A 484 -21.88 -42.15 5.23
N ALA A 485 -21.08 -42.23 4.15
CA ALA A 485 -19.64 -42.44 4.26
C ALA A 485 -18.92 -41.35 5.09
N LEU A 486 -19.48 -40.13 5.16
CA LEU A 486 -18.97 -39.05 6.00
C LEU A 486 -19.14 -39.40 7.48
N SER A 487 -20.32 -39.86 7.88
CA SER A 487 -20.63 -40.27 9.25
C SER A 487 -19.79 -41.47 9.68
N VAL A 488 -19.60 -42.45 8.78
CA VAL A 488 -18.71 -43.61 9.03
C VAL A 488 -17.28 -43.15 9.29
N ARG A 489 -16.74 -42.22 8.48
CA ARG A 489 -15.39 -41.68 8.71
C ARG A 489 -15.28 -40.87 9.99
N ALA A 490 -16.29 -40.08 10.33
CA ALA A 490 -16.33 -39.33 11.59
C ALA A 490 -16.31 -40.29 12.80
N MET A 491 -17.14 -41.34 12.75
CA MET A 491 -17.20 -42.38 13.78
C MET A 491 -15.89 -43.15 13.90
N ALA A 492 -15.27 -43.56 12.78
CA ALA A 492 -14.00 -44.28 12.78
C ALA A 492 -12.83 -43.45 13.33
N ALA A 493 -12.86 -42.14 13.15
CA ALA A 493 -11.88 -41.25 13.76
C ALA A 493 -12.18 -41.02 15.26
N ALA A 494 -13.46 -40.93 15.63
CA ALA A 494 -13.88 -40.78 17.01
C ALA A 494 -13.53 -42.02 17.87
N THR A 495 -13.68 -43.23 17.33
CA THR A 495 -13.26 -44.47 18.00
C THR A 495 -11.75 -44.54 18.24
N ALA A 496 -10.95 -43.91 17.38
CA ALA A 496 -9.51 -43.78 17.58
C ALA A 496 -9.15 -42.78 18.70
N MET A 497 -10.07 -41.88 19.07
CA MET A 497 -9.89 -40.86 20.11
C MET A 497 -10.36 -41.33 21.50
N SER A 498 -11.47 -42.07 21.56
CA SER A 498 -12.05 -42.59 22.81
C SER A 498 -12.77 -43.92 22.57
N SER A 499 -12.73 -44.80 23.56
CA SER A 499 -13.52 -46.03 23.58
C SER A 499 -15.00 -45.78 23.88
N GLU A 500 -15.33 -44.64 24.52
CA GLU A 500 -16.69 -44.19 24.81
C GLU A 500 -16.99 -42.99 23.91
N LEU A 501 -17.75 -43.22 22.85
CA LEU A 501 -18.23 -42.19 21.93
C LEU A 501 -19.74 -42.06 22.02
N ILE A 502 -20.24 -40.86 21.75
CA ILE A 502 -21.65 -40.52 21.78
C ILE A 502 -22.03 -39.99 20.39
N ALA A 503 -22.81 -40.76 19.65
CA ALA A 503 -23.40 -40.28 18.39
C ALA A 503 -24.61 -39.41 18.72
N ILE A 504 -24.68 -38.20 18.17
CA ILE A 504 -25.82 -37.30 18.37
C ILE A 504 -26.52 -37.07 17.05
N HIS A 505 -27.80 -37.39 16.99
CA HIS A 505 -28.66 -37.06 15.86
C HIS A 505 -29.62 -35.93 16.28
N VAL A 506 -29.66 -34.85 15.50
CA VAL A 506 -30.59 -33.74 15.73
C VAL A 506 -31.76 -33.91 14.78
N CYS A 507 -32.91 -34.30 15.30
CA CYS A 507 -34.11 -34.48 14.49
C CYS A 507 -34.75 -33.14 14.19
N MET A 508 -34.92 -32.86 12.90
CA MET A 508 -35.69 -31.72 12.42
C MET A 508 -37.18 -32.09 12.45
N GLY A 509 -38.08 -31.11 12.64
CA GLY A 509 -39.50 -31.35 12.97
C GLY A 509 -40.34 -32.20 12.00
N GLU A 510 -39.84 -32.54 10.81
CA GLU A 510 -40.51 -33.42 9.83
C GLU A 510 -39.89 -34.83 9.75
N GLU A 511 -38.81 -35.13 10.48
CA GLU A 511 -38.09 -36.41 10.42
C GLU A 511 -38.64 -37.45 11.42
N SER A 512 -38.80 -38.70 10.94
CA SER A 512 -39.17 -39.84 11.78
C SER A 512 -37.97 -40.30 12.64
N THR A 513 -37.99 -39.94 13.93
CA THR A 513 -36.98 -40.31 14.93
C THR A 513 -36.84 -41.84 15.06
N ALA A 514 -37.96 -42.57 14.95
CA ALA A 514 -38.01 -44.02 15.10
C ALA A 514 -37.28 -44.76 13.97
N ASP A 515 -37.45 -44.32 12.71
CA ASP A 515 -36.84 -44.97 11.55
C ASP A 515 -35.32 -44.81 11.52
N PHE A 516 -34.81 -43.63 11.89
CA PHE A 516 -33.38 -43.38 11.97
C PHE A 516 -32.74 -44.22 13.10
N THR A 517 -33.36 -44.23 14.28
CA THR A 517 -32.88 -44.98 15.45
C THR A 517 -32.80 -46.48 15.14
N HIS A 518 -33.85 -47.05 14.55
CA HIS A 518 -33.86 -48.47 14.18
C HIS A 518 -32.77 -48.83 13.17
N ARG A 519 -32.56 -48.00 12.14
CA ARG A 519 -31.48 -48.18 11.16
C ARG A 519 -30.09 -48.06 11.79
N TRP A 520 -29.94 -47.18 12.77
CA TRP A 520 -28.68 -46.96 13.48
C TRP A 520 -28.32 -48.14 14.38
N GLU A 521 -29.24 -48.59 15.23
CA GLU A 521 -29.06 -49.72 16.13
C GLU A 521 -28.77 -51.03 15.38
N THR A 522 -29.42 -51.23 14.23
CA THR A 522 -29.16 -52.39 13.37
C THR A 522 -27.71 -52.41 12.84
N ARG A 523 -27.12 -51.23 12.59
CA ARG A 523 -25.79 -51.09 11.98
C ARG A 523 -24.66 -50.96 13.00
N TYR A 524 -24.93 -50.33 14.14
CA TYR A 524 -23.98 -50.01 15.19
C TYR A 524 -24.58 -50.30 16.59
N PRO A 525 -24.80 -51.59 16.92
CA PRO A 525 -25.50 -51.97 18.16
C PRO A 525 -24.75 -51.55 19.44
N ASP A 526 -23.42 -51.42 19.37
CA ASP A 526 -22.57 -51.06 20.51
C ASP A 526 -22.34 -49.53 20.65
N SER A 527 -23.04 -48.70 19.87
CA SER A 527 -22.86 -47.25 19.90
C SER A 527 -23.95 -46.54 20.72
N HIS A 528 -23.55 -45.58 21.56
CA HIS A 528 -24.49 -44.74 22.30
C HIS A 528 -25.05 -43.65 21.37
N LEU A 529 -26.25 -43.84 20.83
CA LEU A 529 -26.99 -42.83 20.08
C LEU A 529 -27.85 -41.98 21.01
N ILE A 530 -27.74 -40.66 20.89
CA ILE A 530 -28.61 -39.68 21.54
C ILE A 530 -29.35 -38.91 20.45
N VAL A 531 -30.67 -38.96 20.49
CA VAL A 531 -31.53 -38.18 19.60
C VAL A 531 -31.99 -36.94 20.35
N ILE A 532 -31.75 -35.77 19.76
CA ILE A 532 -32.21 -34.48 20.30
C ILE A 532 -33.17 -33.83 19.32
N GLU A 533 -34.27 -33.27 19.82
CA GLU A 533 -35.20 -32.51 19.00
C GLU A 533 -34.64 -31.11 18.71
N ASP A 534 -34.70 -30.68 17.46
CA ASP A 534 -34.32 -29.32 17.12
C ASP A 534 -35.36 -28.34 17.68
N THR A 535 -34.89 -27.41 18.52
CA THR A 535 -35.73 -26.37 19.11
C THR A 535 -35.30 -24.96 18.68
N GLU A 536 -34.23 -24.85 17.88
CA GLU A 536 -33.63 -23.57 17.48
C GLU A 536 -33.58 -23.36 15.95
N ASN A 537 -34.21 -24.25 15.16
CA ASN A 537 -34.11 -24.27 13.69
C ASN A 537 -32.65 -24.31 13.20
N SER A 538 -31.75 -24.89 13.99
CA SER A 538 -30.33 -24.98 13.71
C SER A 538 -29.71 -26.14 14.47
N VAL A 539 -29.21 -27.11 13.70
CA VAL A 539 -28.46 -28.27 14.21
C VAL A 539 -27.31 -27.86 15.13
N GLY A 540 -26.57 -26.81 14.75
CA GLY A 540 -25.43 -26.33 15.52
C GLY A 540 -25.82 -25.75 16.89
N LEU A 541 -26.93 -25.01 16.96
CA LEU A 541 -27.40 -24.38 18.19
C LEU A 541 -28.00 -25.41 19.16
N SER A 542 -28.84 -26.30 18.65
CA SER A 542 -29.41 -27.41 19.44
C SER A 542 -28.32 -28.31 20.01
N LEU A 543 -27.28 -28.61 19.23
CA LEU A 543 -26.10 -29.34 19.71
C LEU A 543 -25.30 -28.56 20.74
N ALA A 544 -25.05 -27.26 20.53
CA ALA A 544 -24.34 -26.41 21.48
C ALA A 544 -25.07 -26.32 22.84
N ARG A 545 -26.41 -26.20 22.80
CA ARG A 545 -27.26 -26.22 23.99
C ARG A 545 -27.13 -27.55 24.72
N TYR A 546 -27.23 -28.67 24.00
CA TYR A 546 -27.13 -30.00 24.59
C TYR A 546 -25.79 -30.20 25.31
N ILE A 547 -24.68 -29.83 24.66
CA ILE A 547 -23.32 -29.93 25.23
C ILE A 547 -23.21 -29.12 26.51
N ARG A 548 -23.68 -27.87 26.50
CA ARG A 548 -23.59 -26.98 27.66
C ARG A 548 -24.40 -27.50 28.86
N THR A 549 -25.53 -28.16 28.61
CA THR A 549 -26.40 -28.68 29.66
C THR A 549 -25.89 -30.00 30.25
N HIS A 550 -25.42 -30.93 29.41
CA HIS A 550 -25.10 -32.31 29.83
C HIS A 550 -23.63 -32.55 30.12
N PHE A 551 -22.72 -31.74 29.55
CA PHE A 551 -21.28 -31.86 29.76
C PHE A 551 -20.67 -30.56 30.36
N PRO A 552 -21.24 -29.99 31.44
CA PRO A 552 -20.66 -28.83 32.07
C PRO A 552 -19.31 -29.21 32.69
N HIS A 553 -18.26 -28.45 32.35
CA HIS A 553 -16.89 -28.63 32.88
C HIS A 553 -16.17 -29.93 32.48
N GLN A 554 -16.68 -30.69 31.50
CA GLN A 554 -15.99 -31.83 30.91
C GLN A 554 -15.34 -31.45 29.57
N GLU A 555 -14.08 -31.84 29.36
CA GLU A 555 -13.43 -31.68 28.05
C GLU A 555 -14.21 -32.46 26.99
N THR A 556 -14.74 -31.72 26.01
CA THR A 556 -15.63 -32.27 25.00
C THR A 556 -15.02 -32.11 23.62
N PHE A 557 -14.93 -33.20 22.86
CA PHE A 557 -14.47 -33.20 21.46
C PHE A 557 -15.66 -33.44 20.54
N ALA A 558 -15.98 -32.48 19.69
CA ALA A 558 -16.99 -32.63 18.65
C ALA A 558 -16.31 -33.00 17.32
N VAL A 559 -16.49 -34.23 16.88
CA VAL A 559 -15.85 -34.77 15.66
C VAL A 559 -16.80 -34.69 14.49
N VAL A 560 -16.49 -33.84 13.50
CA VAL A 560 -17.37 -33.59 12.36
C VAL A 560 -16.64 -33.81 11.04
N ALA A 561 -17.18 -34.65 10.17
CA ALA A 561 -16.63 -34.85 8.82
C ALA A 561 -17.05 -33.71 7.88
N THR A 562 -16.07 -33.06 7.26
CA THR A 562 -16.26 -31.98 6.29
C THR A 562 -15.88 -32.44 4.89
N ILE A 563 -16.62 -32.00 3.87
CA ILE A 563 -16.21 -32.23 2.48
C ILE A 563 -15.10 -31.22 2.13
N ASP A 564 -13.95 -31.68 1.66
CA ASP A 564 -12.87 -30.83 1.14
C ASP A 564 -13.02 -30.72 -0.39
N PRO A 565 -13.61 -29.63 -0.92
CA PRO A 565 -13.93 -29.50 -2.34
C PRO A 565 -12.66 -29.38 -3.21
N ALA A 566 -12.61 -30.18 -4.28
CA ALA A 566 -11.45 -30.25 -5.17
C ALA A 566 -11.21 -28.98 -6.01
N THR A 567 -12.23 -28.14 -6.26
CA THR A 567 -12.10 -26.93 -7.09
C THR A 567 -12.67 -25.69 -6.40
N ARG A 568 -12.24 -24.49 -6.86
CA ARG A 568 -12.77 -23.22 -6.36
C ARG A 568 -14.26 -23.03 -6.66
N TRP A 569 -14.78 -23.61 -7.74
CA TRP A 569 -16.20 -23.60 -8.06
C TRP A 569 -17.00 -24.44 -7.05
N HIS A 570 -16.51 -25.63 -6.70
CA HIS A 570 -17.14 -26.48 -5.70
C HIS A 570 -17.12 -25.89 -4.28
N LYS A 571 -16.23 -24.93 -3.97
CA LYS A 571 -16.28 -24.14 -2.73
C LYS A 571 -17.48 -23.20 -2.62
N PHE A 572 -18.11 -22.85 -3.74
CA PHE A 572 -19.32 -22.04 -3.77
C PHE A 572 -20.60 -22.88 -3.65
N LEU A 573 -20.52 -24.20 -3.82
CA LEU A 573 -21.66 -25.10 -3.65
C LEU A 573 -21.95 -25.35 -2.16
N PRO A 574 -23.18 -25.75 -1.79
CA PRO A 574 -23.60 -25.85 -0.40
C PRO A 574 -22.92 -27.02 0.34
N SER A 575 -21.75 -26.79 0.93
CA SER A 575 -21.15 -27.63 1.98
C SER A 575 -21.19 -26.96 3.36
N GLN A 576 -21.96 -25.87 3.49
CA GLN A 576 -21.87 -24.91 4.59
C GLN A 576 -22.42 -25.40 5.94
N ARG A 577 -23.25 -26.45 5.97
CA ARG A 577 -23.84 -26.95 7.23
C ARG A 577 -22.78 -27.38 8.25
N THR A 578 -21.68 -28.00 7.80
CA THR A 578 -20.62 -28.46 8.71
C THR A 578 -19.76 -27.32 9.25
N ASP A 579 -19.48 -26.31 8.42
CA ASP A 579 -18.76 -25.11 8.86
C ASP A 579 -19.61 -24.23 9.78
N GLU A 580 -20.93 -24.21 9.56
CA GLU A 580 -21.90 -23.57 10.45
C GLU A 580 -21.96 -24.26 11.81
N ILE A 581 -22.13 -25.60 11.86
CA ILE A 581 -22.10 -26.37 13.11
C ILE A 581 -20.79 -26.11 13.85
N ALA A 582 -19.64 -26.19 13.16
CA ALA A 582 -18.33 -25.92 13.75
C ALA A 582 -18.20 -24.48 14.28
N GLY A 583 -18.72 -23.50 13.54
CA GLY A 583 -18.72 -22.09 13.94
C GLY A 583 -19.58 -21.82 15.16
N VAL A 584 -20.79 -22.41 15.22
CA VAL A 584 -21.72 -22.27 16.35
C VAL A 584 -21.14 -22.94 17.60
N LEU A 585 -20.64 -24.17 17.48
CA LEU A 585 -20.01 -24.88 18.61
C LEU A 585 -18.83 -24.08 19.20
N ARG A 586 -17.93 -23.57 18.36
CA ARG A 586 -16.78 -22.75 18.82
C ARG A 586 -17.20 -21.43 19.48
N LYS A 587 -18.36 -20.89 19.12
CA LYS A 587 -18.85 -19.61 19.65
C LYS A 587 -19.64 -19.77 20.95
N HIS A 588 -20.32 -20.90 21.12
CA HIS A 588 -21.30 -21.10 22.18
C HIS A 588 -20.94 -22.20 23.20
N THR A 589 -19.82 -22.92 22.99
CA THR A 589 -19.32 -23.98 23.89
C THR A 589 -17.79 -23.91 24.02
N GLU A 590 -17.24 -24.61 25.01
CA GLU A 590 -15.78 -24.83 25.15
C GLU A 590 -15.31 -26.10 24.40
N ALA A 591 -16.18 -26.74 23.62
CA ALA A 591 -15.87 -27.98 22.94
C ALA A 591 -14.79 -27.80 21.85
N VAL A 592 -13.85 -28.73 21.80
CA VAL A 592 -12.83 -28.80 20.75
C VAL A 592 -13.47 -29.41 19.51
N VAL A 593 -13.65 -28.59 18.47
CA VAL A 593 -14.23 -29.06 17.20
C VAL A 593 -13.14 -29.62 16.29
N CYS A 594 -13.18 -30.94 16.08
CA CYS A 594 -12.29 -31.69 15.20
C CYS A 594 -12.96 -31.88 13.83
N GLN A 595 -12.46 -31.19 12.80
CA GLN A 595 -12.96 -31.34 11.44
C GLN A 595 -12.12 -32.37 10.66
N ILE A 596 -12.77 -33.41 10.12
CA ILE A 596 -12.12 -34.45 9.33
C ILE A 596 -12.41 -34.19 7.84
N PRO A 597 -11.41 -33.75 7.05
CA PRO A 597 -11.61 -33.48 5.65
C PRO A 597 -11.74 -34.78 4.86
N VAL A 598 -12.85 -34.93 4.16
CA VAL A 598 -13.11 -35.99 3.19
C VAL A 598 -12.99 -35.38 1.80
N ARG A 599 -11.91 -35.73 1.09
CA ARG A 599 -11.72 -35.33 -0.30
C ARG A 599 -12.58 -36.19 -1.21
N ILE A 600 -13.34 -35.53 -2.06
CA ILE A 600 -14.08 -36.15 -3.16
C ILE A 600 -13.30 -35.83 -4.43
N ASP A 601 -12.58 -36.80 -4.98
CA ASP A 601 -11.87 -36.63 -6.24
C ASP A 601 -12.89 -36.61 -7.39
N PRO A 602 -12.93 -35.56 -8.24
CA PRO A 602 -13.81 -35.56 -9.41
C PRO A 602 -13.55 -36.70 -10.40
N ALA A 603 -12.39 -37.36 -10.35
CA ALA A 603 -12.09 -38.56 -11.12
C ALA A 603 -12.77 -39.84 -10.57
N ASP A 604 -13.21 -39.86 -9.31
CA ASP A 604 -13.80 -41.02 -8.64
C ASP A 604 -15.32 -41.16 -8.88
N ARG A 605 -15.84 -40.74 -10.04
CA ARG A 605 -17.29 -40.78 -10.38
C ARG A 605 -17.99 -42.13 -10.19
N TYR A 606 -17.24 -43.22 -10.05
CA TYR A 606 -17.76 -44.59 -9.88
C TYR A 606 -17.12 -45.39 -8.73
N ARG A 607 -16.30 -44.78 -7.86
CA ARG A 607 -15.71 -45.50 -6.71
C ARG A 607 -16.49 -45.21 -5.42
N PRO A 608 -17.07 -46.22 -4.75
CA PRO A 608 -17.63 -46.03 -3.42
C PRO A 608 -16.51 -45.63 -2.44
N LEU A 609 -16.81 -44.69 -1.53
CA LEU A 609 -15.91 -44.15 -0.50
C LEU A 609 -15.39 -45.19 0.53
N HIS A 610 -15.67 -46.48 0.32
CA HIS A 610 -15.21 -47.58 1.16
C HIS A 610 -13.84 -48.06 0.68
N ALA A 611 -12.80 -47.34 1.10
CA ALA A 611 -11.44 -47.86 1.26
C ALA A 611 -10.82 -47.22 2.51
#